data_AF-A0A1H3QE39-F1
#
_entry.id   AF-A0A1H3QE39-F1
#
_cell.length_a   1.000
_cell.length_b   1.000
_cell.length_c   1.000
_cell.angle_alpha   90.00
_cell.angle_beta   90.00
_cell.angle_gamma   90.00
#
_symmetry.space_group_name_H-M   'P 1'
#
loop_
_entity.id
_entity.type
_entity.pdbx_description
1 polymer ?
#
loop_
_entity_poly.entity_id
_entity_poly.type
_entity_poly.pdbx_seq_one_letter_code
_entity_poly.pdbx_strand_id
1 'polypeptide(L)'
;MPGIEDLALSPATLARVFARQISTWDDPAIAADNSGVAMPALAITPVNRSDGSGRTENFTEYLAAAAGEAWPFGPDGEWPVEGGESAQGNSGVVAAVAGGAGTVGYADLSQAGEPGVARIGVGEEFVAPTPEAAAAVVERPEPLRGRGPYDFALELERTTAECGSYPIALVSYHPGCLAYEDAPTAELVADFMTYVTSEEGQAAAAEVAGSAPISDALRGQARTAIDAIGTAS
;
A
#
# COMPACT_ATOMS: atom_id res chain seq x y z
N MET A 1 -5.73 4.35 -20.12
CA MET A 1 -5.88 3.68 -21.43
C MET A 1 -7.10 4.25 -22.14
N PRO A 2 -7.11 4.39 -23.48
CA PRO A 2 -8.28 4.94 -24.17
C PRO A 2 -9.53 4.08 -23.96
N GLY A 3 -10.61 4.67 -23.44
CA GLY A 3 -11.92 4.02 -23.35
C GLY A 3 -12.06 2.92 -22.29
N ILE A 4 -11.05 2.72 -21.42
CA ILE A 4 -11.13 1.80 -20.28
C ILE A 4 -11.20 2.65 -19.02
N GLU A 5 -12.38 2.66 -18.40
CA GLU A 5 -12.66 3.41 -17.17
C GLU A 5 -12.42 2.55 -15.92
N ASP A 6 -12.82 1.28 -15.98
CA ASP A 6 -12.69 0.32 -14.89
C ASP A 6 -11.80 -0.86 -15.30
N LEU A 7 -10.56 -0.88 -14.80
CA LEU A 7 -9.66 -2.01 -14.96
C LEU A 7 -9.69 -2.89 -13.70
N ALA A 8 -9.86 -4.19 -13.89
CA ALA A 8 -9.73 -5.22 -12.86
C ALA A 8 -8.51 -6.10 -13.16
N LEU A 9 -7.73 -6.43 -12.13
CA LEU A 9 -6.58 -7.33 -12.24
C LEU A 9 -6.56 -8.30 -11.06
N SER A 10 -6.56 -9.59 -11.36
CA SER A 10 -6.35 -10.62 -10.34
C SER A 10 -4.89 -10.59 -9.86
N PRO A 11 -4.56 -11.12 -8.66
CA PRO A 11 -3.19 -11.12 -8.16
C PRO A 11 -2.20 -11.75 -9.15
N ALA A 12 -2.58 -12.86 -9.77
CA ALA A 12 -1.77 -13.55 -10.77
C ALA A 12 -1.58 -12.73 -12.05
N THR A 13 -2.65 -12.11 -12.58
CA THR A 13 -2.56 -11.24 -13.76
C THR A 13 -1.67 -10.03 -13.49
N LEU A 14 -1.87 -9.35 -12.35
CA LEU A 14 -1.05 -8.21 -11.93
C LEU A 14 0.44 -8.59 -11.81
N ALA A 15 0.73 -9.72 -11.16
CA ALA A 15 2.09 -10.23 -11.04
C ALA A 15 2.73 -10.48 -12.41
N ARG A 16 2.01 -11.13 -13.33
CA ARG A 16 2.51 -11.40 -14.69
C ARG A 16 2.73 -10.15 -15.51
N VAL A 17 1.91 -9.11 -15.33
CA VAL A 17 2.12 -7.79 -15.94
C VAL A 17 3.44 -7.18 -15.44
N PHE A 18 3.65 -7.12 -14.13
CA PHE A 18 4.87 -6.53 -13.57
C PHE A 18 6.12 -7.40 -13.77
N ALA A 19 5.96 -8.72 -13.87
CA ALA A 19 7.01 -9.67 -14.26
C ALA A 19 7.24 -9.70 -15.79
N ARG A 20 6.50 -8.90 -16.56
CA ARG A 20 6.58 -8.77 -18.03
C ARG A 20 6.32 -10.07 -18.80
N GLN A 21 5.55 -10.95 -18.20
CA GLN A 21 5.06 -12.18 -18.84
C GLN A 21 3.80 -11.91 -19.66
N ILE A 22 3.03 -10.86 -19.32
CA ILE A 22 1.95 -10.31 -20.13
C ILE A 22 2.42 -8.97 -20.70
N SER A 23 2.35 -8.82 -22.02
CA SER A 23 2.93 -7.66 -22.73
C SER A 23 1.91 -6.82 -23.51
N THR A 24 0.66 -7.26 -23.64
CA THR A 24 -0.43 -6.48 -24.25
C THR A 24 -1.69 -6.51 -23.40
N TRP A 25 -2.46 -5.41 -23.42
CA TRP A 25 -3.67 -5.25 -22.61
C TRP A 25 -4.82 -6.18 -23.03
N ASP A 26 -4.81 -6.70 -24.25
CA ASP A 26 -5.77 -7.68 -24.77
C ASP A 26 -5.41 -9.15 -24.46
N ASP A 27 -4.41 -9.38 -23.61
CA ASP A 27 -4.05 -10.73 -23.17
C ASP A 27 -5.26 -11.47 -22.57
N PRO A 28 -5.44 -12.77 -22.88
CA PRO A 28 -6.58 -13.56 -22.39
C PRO A 28 -6.78 -13.53 -20.87
N ALA A 29 -5.71 -13.42 -20.07
CA ALA A 29 -5.83 -13.32 -18.61
C ALA A 29 -6.45 -11.99 -18.18
N ILE A 30 -6.03 -10.88 -18.81
CA ILE A 30 -6.62 -9.56 -18.56
C ILE A 30 -8.07 -9.52 -19.05
N ALA A 31 -8.35 -10.08 -20.23
CA ALA A 31 -9.71 -10.15 -20.78
C ALA A 31 -10.65 -10.98 -19.90
N ALA A 32 -10.15 -12.05 -19.27
CA ALA A 32 -10.93 -12.85 -18.31
C ALA A 32 -11.31 -12.04 -17.06
N ASP A 33 -10.35 -11.29 -16.49
CA ASP A 33 -10.57 -10.39 -15.35
C ASP A 33 -11.56 -9.26 -15.68
N ASN A 34 -11.70 -8.89 -16.96
CA ASN A 34 -12.51 -7.76 -17.45
C ASN A 34 -13.62 -8.24 -18.42
N SER A 35 -14.33 -9.29 -18.05
CA SER A 35 -15.37 -9.90 -18.89
C SER A 35 -16.41 -8.88 -19.39
N GLY A 36 -16.60 -8.82 -20.71
CA GLY A 36 -17.52 -7.89 -21.37
C GLY A 36 -16.89 -6.55 -21.78
N VAL A 37 -15.62 -6.31 -21.45
CA VAL A 37 -14.86 -5.13 -21.87
C VAL A 37 -13.97 -5.49 -23.07
N ALA A 38 -14.01 -4.66 -24.12
CA ALA A 38 -13.14 -4.82 -25.28
C ALA A 38 -11.74 -4.26 -24.96
N MET A 39 -10.85 -5.14 -24.51
CA MET A 39 -9.48 -4.76 -24.17
C MET A 39 -8.68 -4.37 -25.43
N PRO A 40 -7.87 -3.28 -25.39
CA PRO A 40 -7.15 -2.81 -26.56
C PRO A 40 -5.89 -3.64 -26.82
N ALA A 41 -5.56 -3.88 -28.09
CA ALA A 41 -4.28 -4.43 -28.54
C ALA A 41 -3.14 -3.40 -28.38
N LEU A 42 -2.89 -2.99 -27.14
CA LEU A 42 -1.93 -1.97 -26.75
C LEU A 42 -0.83 -2.61 -25.91
N ALA A 43 0.42 -2.27 -26.19
CA ALA A 43 1.56 -2.73 -25.40
C ALA A 43 1.45 -2.25 -23.93
N ILE A 44 1.84 -3.11 -23.00
CA ILE A 44 1.91 -2.77 -21.58
C ILE A 44 3.32 -2.28 -21.25
N THR A 45 3.40 -1.15 -20.55
CA THR A 45 4.64 -0.62 -20.00
C THR A 45 4.54 -0.55 -18.48
N PRO A 46 4.98 -1.59 -17.75
CA PRO A 46 5.09 -1.51 -16.30
C PRO A 46 6.15 -0.48 -15.91
N VAL A 47 5.80 0.42 -15.00
CA VAL A 47 6.68 1.43 -14.43
C VAL A 47 6.93 1.08 -12.97
N ASN A 48 8.18 0.78 -12.64
CA ASN A 48 8.61 0.50 -11.27
C ASN A 48 9.43 1.64 -10.66
N ARG A 49 9.70 1.53 -9.36
CA ARG A 49 10.63 2.43 -8.66
C ARG A 49 12.06 2.15 -9.09
N SER A 50 12.85 3.21 -9.30
CA SER A 50 14.30 3.10 -9.58
C SER A 50 15.17 3.22 -8.34
N ASP A 51 14.57 3.56 -7.20
CA ASP A 51 15.20 3.72 -5.89
C ASP A 51 14.63 2.71 -4.88
N GLY A 52 15.48 2.26 -3.95
CA GLY A 52 15.05 1.42 -2.83
C GLY A 52 13.87 2.03 -2.07
N SER A 53 12.78 1.27 -1.95
CA SER A 53 11.53 1.80 -1.42
C SER A 53 10.72 0.79 -0.62
N GLY A 54 10.30 1.17 0.58
CA GLY A 54 9.32 0.39 1.35
C GLY A 54 7.97 0.20 0.64
N ARG A 55 7.64 1.00 -0.38
CA ARG A 55 6.45 0.76 -1.24
C ARG A 55 6.68 -0.36 -2.23
N THR A 56 7.90 -0.46 -2.77
CA THR A 56 8.31 -1.59 -3.58
C THR A 56 8.30 -2.86 -2.73
N GLU A 57 8.82 -2.80 -1.51
CA GLU A 57 8.78 -3.93 -0.57
C GLU A 57 7.34 -4.35 -0.28
N ASN A 58 6.46 -3.39 0.08
CA ASN A 58 5.04 -3.65 0.32
C ASN A 58 4.32 -4.25 -0.90
N PHE A 59 4.59 -3.73 -2.09
CA PHE A 59 3.97 -4.22 -3.32
C PHE A 59 4.47 -5.62 -3.69
N THR A 60 5.77 -5.87 -3.59
CA THR A 60 6.36 -7.18 -3.87
C THR A 60 6.02 -8.22 -2.82
N GLU A 61 5.85 -7.82 -1.56
CA GLU A 61 5.30 -8.67 -0.50
C GLU A 61 3.89 -9.16 -0.83
N TYR A 62 3.02 -8.25 -1.27
CA TYR A 62 1.68 -8.61 -1.74
C TYR A 62 1.75 -9.57 -2.93
N LEU A 63 2.57 -9.29 -3.95
CA LEU A 63 2.68 -10.15 -5.13
C LEU A 63 3.20 -11.56 -4.75
N ALA A 64 4.23 -11.65 -3.90
CA ALA A 64 4.79 -12.91 -3.45
C ALA A 64 3.77 -13.74 -2.66
N ALA A 65 2.96 -13.10 -1.82
CA ALA A 65 1.96 -13.78 -1.01
C ALA A 65 0.70 -14.19 -1.82
N ALA A 66 0.18 -13.29 -2.65
CA ALA A 66 -1.13 -13.45 -3.29
C ALA A 66 -1.07 -14.07 -4.70
N ALA A 67 0.05 -13.96 -5.42
CA ALA A 67 0.18 -14.43 -6.79
C ALA A 67 0.86 -15.80 -6.93
N GLY A 68 1.44 -16.34 -5.85
CA GLY A 68 2.16 -17.61 -5.86
C GLY A 68 3.24 -17.66 -6.95
N GLU A 69 3.26 -18.73 -7.75
CA GLU A 69 4.27 -18.92 -8.80
C GLU A 69 4.24 -17.87 -9.92
N ALA A 70 3.16 -17.07 -10.04
CA ALA A 70 3.11 -15.97 -11.01
C ALA A 70 4.09 -14.83 -10.67
N TRP A 71 4.53 -14.74 -9.41
CA TRP A 71 5.58 -13.83 -8.96
C TRP A 71 6.76 -14.64 -8.38
N PRO A 72 7.83 -14.89 -9.15
CA PRO A 72 8.92 -15.76 -8.72
C PRO A 72 9.93 -15.08 -7.77
N PHE A 73 9.67 -13.84 -7.35
CA PHE A 73 10.59 -13.03 -6.54
C PHE A 73 10.08 -12.91 -5.10
N GLY A 74 11.00 -12.76 -4.15
CA GLY A 74 10.66 -12.44 -2.77
C GLY A 74 10.26 -10.97 -2.58
N PRO A 75 9.78 -10.60 -1.39
CA PRO A 75 9.64 -9.21 -0.99
C PRO A 75 11.02 -8.53 -0.98
N ASP A 76 11.14 -7.38 -1.63
CA ASP A 76 12.37 -6.57 -1.64
C ASP A 76 12.03 -5.09 -1.88
N GLY A 77 12.78 -4.19 -1.25
CA GLY A 77 12.68 -2.75 -1.49
C GLY A 77 13.29 -2.32 -2.82
N GLU A 78 14.19 -3.12 -3.38
CA GLU A 78 14.76 -2.97 -4.71
C GLU A 78 13.94 -3.75 -5.74
N TRP A 79 13.70 -3.16 -6.91
CA TRP A 79 12.88 -3.81 -7.92
C TRP A 79 13.60 -5.01 -8.57
N PRO A 80 13.03 -6.24 -8.55
CA PRO A 80 13.78 -7.44 -8.94
C PRO A 80 13.76 -7.75 -10.44
N VAL A 81 12.87 -7.12 -11.23
CA VAL A 81 12.73 -7.40 -12.67
C VAL A 81 13.64 -6.45 -13.47
N GLU A 82 14.64 -7.01 -14.15
CA GLU A 82 15.61 -6.23 -14.90
C GLU A 82 15.02 -5.49 -16.13
N GLY A 83 15.56 -4.31 -16.43
CA GLY A 83 15.23 -3.50 -17.61
C GLY A 83 13.92 -2.71 -17.50
N GLY A 84 13.43 -2.19 -18.63
CA GLY A 84 12.14 -1.48 -18.78
C GLY A 84 12.05 -0.12 -18.08
N GLU A 85 10.83 0.43 -18.02
CA GLU A 85 10.60 1.80 -17.52
C GLU A 85 10.65 1.84 -15.99
N SER A 86 11.40 2.79 -15.45
CA SER A 86 11.47 3.01 -14.01
C SER A 86 11.63 4.50 -13.71
N ALA A 87 11.12 4.91 -12.55
CA ALA A 87 11.16 6.30 -12.13
C ALA A 87 11.44 6.44 -10.64
N GLN A 88 12.07 7.55 -10.27
CA GLN A 88 12.43 7.82 -8.88
C GLN A 88 11.22 8.37 -8.11
N GLY A 89 10.96 7.80 -6.93
CA GLY A 89 9.88 8.29 -6.07
C GLY A 89 8.47 8.03 -6.62
N ASN A 90 7.45 8.29 -5.79
CA ASN A 90 6.05 8.14 -6.21
C ASN A 90 5.68 9.10 -7.34
N SER A 91 6.07 10.37 -7.23
CA SER A 91 5.73 11.38 -8.24
C SER A 91 6.35 11.07 -9.60
N GLY A 92 7.56 10.50 -9.63
CA GLY A 92 8.19 10.04 -10.87
C GLY A 92 7.40 8.91 -11.52
N VAL A 93 7.00 7.89 -10.74
CA VAL A 93 6.20 6.77 -11.25
C VAL A 93 4.85 7.26 -11.78
N VAL A 94 4.14 8.10 -11.03
CA VAL A 94 2.86 8.67 -11.45
C VAL A 94 3.02 9.50 -12.73
N ALA A 95 4.06 10.34 -12.82
CA ALA A 95 4.30 11.15 -14.01
C ALA A 95 4.62 10.29 -15.25
N ALA A 96 5.41 9.23 -15.09
CA ALA A 96 5.71 8.29 -16.17
C ALA A 96 4.46 7.52 -16.62
N VAL A 97 3.60 7.12 -15.68
CA VAL A 97 2.31 6.50 -16.00
C VAL A 97 1.40 7.47 -16.74
N ALA A 98 1.23 8.70 -16.24
CA ALA A 98 0.39 9.71 -16.87
C ALA A 98 0.89 10.14 -18.26
N GLY A 99 2.21 10.10 -18.49
CA GLY A 99 2.84 10.48 -19.76
C GLY A 99 2.77 9.43 -20.87
N GLY A 100 2.40 8.18 -20.56
CA GLY A 100 2.41 7.07 -21.50
C GLY A 100 1.04 6.45 -21.76
N ALA A 101 0.86 5.89 -22.96
CA ALA A 101 -0.28 5.03 -23.26
C ALA A 101 0.06 3.58 -22.91
N GLY A 102 -0.85 2.89 -22.22
CA GLY A 102 -0.66 1.49 -21.85
C GLY A 102 0.31 1.27 -20.68
N THR A 103 0.71 2.35 -20.01
CA THR A 103 1.52 2.33 -18.80
C THR A 103 0.70 1.86 -17.60
N VAL A 104 1.38 1.22 -16.65
CA VAL A 104 0.82 0.83 -15.35
C VAL A 104 1.94 0.91 -14.31
N GLY A 105 1.63 1.40 -13.12
CA GLY A 105 2.58 1.53 -12.02
C GLY A 105 1.89 1.36 -10.68
N TYR A 106 2.67 1.45 -9.60
CA TYR A 106 2.18 1.42 -8.22
C TYR A 106 2.63 2.68 -7.48
N ALA A 107 1.72 3.29 -6.73
CA ALA A 107 1.96 4.53 -6.00
C ALA A 107 0.99 4.63 -4.80
N ASP A 108 1.24 5.59 -3.91
CA ASP A 108 0.28 5.93 -2.87
C ASP A 108 -1.02 6.44 -3.50
N LEU A 109 -2.17 5.99 -3.00
CA LEU A 109 -3.49 6.33 -3.55
C LEU A 109 -3.71 7.83 -3.69
N SER A 110 -3.27 8.62 -2.70
CA SER A 110 -3.39 10.08 -2.70
C SER A 110 -2.59 10.79 -3.78
N GLN A 111 -1.62 10.11 -4.37
CA GLN A 111 -0.79 10.63 -5.46
C GLN A 111 -1.23 10.08 -6.82
N ALA A 112 -2.14 9.11 -6.87
CA ALA A 112 -2.56 8.47 -8.11
C ALA A 112 -3.15 9.47 -9.11
N GLY A 113 -3.88 10.49 -8.62
CA GLY A 113 -4.34 11.62 -9.42
C GLY A 113 -5.30 11.22 -10.55
N GLU A 114 -5.05 11.77 -11.74
CA GLU A 114 -5.85 11.55 -12.96
C GLU A 114 -5.70 10.14 -13.58
N PRO A 115 -4.53 9.47 -13.54
CA PRO A 115 -4.46 8.05 -13.87
C PRO A 115 -5.52 7.23 -13.11
N GLY A 116 -6.35 6.50 -13.87
CA GLY A 116 -7.32 5.56 -13.27
C GLY A 116 -6.62 4.49 -12.42
N VAL A 117 -7.29 4.05 -11.36
CA VAL A 117 -6.77 3.07 -10.41
C VAL A 117 -7.41 1.71 -10.65
N ALA A 118 -6.59 0.68 -10.82
CA ALA A 118 -7.08 -0.68 -11.03
C ALA A 118 -7.70 -1.25 -9.74
N ARG A 119 -8.81 -1.99 -9.90
CA ARG A 119 -9.37 -2.83 -8.84
C ARG A 119 -8.61 -4.14 -8.78
N ILE A 120 -8.37 -4.62 -7.56
CA ILE A 120 -7.53 -5.79 -7.31
C ILE A 120 -8.41 -6.95 -6.86
N GLY A 121 -8.13 -8.14 -7.37
CA GLY A 121 -8.86 -9.37 -7.01
C GLY A 121 -8.68 -9.74 -5.54
N VAL A 122 -9.79 -9.94 -4.83
CA VAL A 122 -9.89 -10.32 -3.42
C VAL A 122 -10.99 -11.38 -3.31
N GLY A 123 -10.62 -12.62 -3.04
CA GLY A 123 -11.56 -13.74 -3.12
C GLY A 123 -12.17 -13.87 -4.52
N GLU A 124 -13.49 -13.74 -4.64
CA GLU A 124 -14.24 -13.78 -5.90
C GLU A 124 -14.58 -12.38 -6.46
N GLU A 125 -14.14 -11.31 -5.80
CA GLU A 125 -14.49 -9.93 -6.14
C GLU A 125 -13.26 -9.10 -6.56
N PHE A 126 -13.51 -7.91 -7.13
CA PHE A 126 -12.47 -6.92 -7.42
C PHE A 126 -12.74 -5.64 -6.63
N VAL A 127 -11.78 -5.26 -5.78
CA VAL A 127 -11.93 -4.18 -4.81
C VAL A 127 -11.08 -2.97 -5.22
N ALA A 128 -11.67 -1.78 -5.17
CA ALA A 128 -10.95 -0.52 -5.35
C ALA A 128 -10.24 -0.13 -4.05
N PRO A 129 -9.07 0.54 -4.10
CA PRO A 129 -8.46 1.08 -2.90
C PRO A 129 -9.29 2.25 -2.38
N THR A 130 -9.88 2.09 -1.20
CA THR A 130 -10.51 3.17 -0.44
C THR A 130 -9.92 3.25 0.97
N PRO A 131 -10.00 4.40 1.65
CA PRO A 131 -9.60 4.51 3.04
C PRO A 131 -10.24 3.43 3.94
N GLU A 132 -11.53 3.15 3.75
CA GLU A 132 -12.28 2.15 4.53
C GLU A 132 -11.75 0.74 4.26
N ALA A 133 -11.48 0.41 2.99
CA ALA A 133 -10.97 -0.90 2.60
C ALA A 133 -9.53 -1.14 3.09
N ALA A 134 -8.72 -0.07 3.17
CA ALA A 134 -7.40 -0.13 3.77
C ALA A 134 -7.47 -0.29 5.30
N ALA A 135 -8.35 0.46 5.98
CA ALA A 135 -8.53 0.36 7.43
C ALA A 135 -8.97 -1.04 7.86
N ALA A 136 -9.88 -1.67 7.11
CA ALA A 136 -10.36 -3.03 7.39
C ALA A 136 -9.24 -4.09 7.48
N VAL A 137 -8.13 -3.90 6.75
CA VAL A 137 -6.97 -4.82 6.79
C VAL A 137 -6.08 -4.56 8.01
N VAL A 138 -6.08 -3.34 8.55
CA VAL A 138 -5.21 -2.91 9.67
C VAL A 138 -5.85 -3.20 11.03
N GLU A 139 -7.18 -3.22 11.11
CA GLU A 139 -7.90 -3.46 12.38
C GLU A 139 -7.86 -4.92 12.87
N ARG A 140 -7.47 -5.85 12.01
CA ARG A 140 -7.58 -7.30 12.24
C ARG A 140 -6.33 -7.97 12.77
N PRO A 141 -5.13 -7.72 12.24
CA PRO A 141 -3.96 -8.49 12.63
C PRO A 141 -3.62 -8.30 14.11
N GLU A 142 -3.23 -9.39 14.76
CA GLU A 142 -2.60 -9.31 16.08
C GLU A 142 -1.23 -8.62 15.92
N PRO A 143 -0.80 -7.81 16.90
CA PRO A 143 0.58 -7.34 16.95
C PRO A 143 1.56 -8.51 16.86
N LEU A 144 2.66 -8.29 16.15
CA LEU A 144 3.74 -9.25 16.02
C LEU A 144 4.18 -9.75 17.40
N ARG A 145 4.25 -11.08 17.55
CA ARG A 145 4.60 -11.73 18.81
C ARG A 145 6.08 -11.52 19.16
N GLY A 146 6.37 -11.56 20.47
CA GLY A 146 7.75 -11.45 20.98
C GLY A 146 8.31 -10.03 21.01
N ARG A 147 7.46 -9.03 20.79
CA ARG A 147 7.83 -7.60 20.83
C ARG A 147 7.47 -6.99 22.19
N GLY A 148 7.97 -5.78 22.44
CA GLY A 148 7.69 -5.04 23.68
C GLY A 148 6.21 -4.66 23.82
N PRO A 149 5.73 -4.31 25.02
CA PRO A 149 4.31 -4.01 25.26
C PRO A 149 3.79 -2.76 24.52
N TYR A 150 4.69 -1.95 23.97
CA TYR A 150 4.39 -0.71 23.23
C TYR A 150 4.85 -0.77 21.77
N ASP A 151 5.13 -1.98 21.27
CA ASP A 151 5.47 -2.22 19.88
C ASP A 151 4.27 -2.87 19.19
N PHE A 152 3.57 -2.07 18.39
CA PHE A 152 2.34 -2.45 17.70
C PHE A 152 2.56 -2.82 16.25
N ALA A 153 3.78 -3.24 15.87
CA ALA A 153 4.05 -3.68 14.50
C ALA A 153 3.12 -4.84 14.11
N LEU A 154 2.43 -4.69 12.99
CA LEU A 154 1.45 -5.63 12.46
C LEU A 154 2.05 -6.46 11.32
N GLU A 155 1.63 -7.72 11.23
CA GLU A 155 1.78 -8.54 10.02
C GLU A 155 0.47 -8.47 9.23
N LEU A 156 0.47 -7.80 8.09
CA LEU A 156 -0.76 -7.63 7.29
C LEU A 156 -1.10 -8.91 6.53
N GLU A 157 -2.35 -9.34 6.60
CA GLU A 157 -2.82 -10.46 5.80
C GLU A 157 -2.95 -10.06 4.31
N ARG A 158 -1.97 -10.49 3.50
CA ARG A 158 -1.92 -10.16 2.05
C ARG A 158 -2.85 -11.00 1.19
N THR A 159 -3.38 -12.10 1.71
CA THR A 159 -4.19 -13.10 0.98
C THR A 159 -5.64 -13.13 1.44
N THR A 160 -6.11 -12.08 2.11
CA THR A 160 -7.49 -12.03 2.61
C THR A 160 -8.48 -12.23 1.44
N ALA A 161 -9.55 -12.99 1.69
CA ALA A 161 -10.65 -13.17 0.76
C ALA A 161 -11.92 -12.43 1.21
N GLU A 162 -11.78 -11.56 2.22
CA GLU A 162 -12.91 -10.87 2.81
C GLU A 162 -13.37 -9.69 1.96
N CYS A 163 -14.68 -9.64 1.69
CA CYS A 163 -15.32 -8.56 0.95
C CYS A 163 -14.99 -7.18 1.57
N GLY A 164 -14.68 -6.21 0.71
CA GLY A 164 -14.43 -4.83 1.13
C GLY A 164 -13.04 -4.56 1.73
N SER A 165 -12.13 -5.54 1.75
CA SER A 165 -10.74 -5.35 2.21
C SER A 165 -9.80 -5.11 1.02
N TYR A 166 -8.87 -4.16 1.12
CA TYR A 166 -7.87 -3.91 0.06
C TYR A 166 -6.47 -4.41 0.46
N PRO A 167 -5.91 -5.42 -0.22
CA PRO A 167 -4.76 -6.20 0.29
C PRO A 167 -3.41 -5.47 0.17
N ILE A 168 -3.34 -4.40 -0.63
CA ILE A 168 -2.12 -3.60 -0.85
C ILE A 168 -2.15 -2.35 0.03
N ALA A 169 -2.41 -2.53 1.33
CA ALA A 169 -2.33 -1.48 2.33
C ALA A 169 -0.90 -1.39 2.91
N LEU A 170 -0.49 -0.19 3.31
CA LEU A 170 0.76 0.06 4.02
C LEU A 170 0.47 0.81 5.32
N VAL A 171 0.99 0.31 6.45
CA VAL A 171 0.88 0.97 7.75
C VAL A 171 2.12 1.81 8.00
N SER A 172 1.92 3.09 8.28
CA SER A 172 3.00 3.99 8.70
C SER A 172 3.14 3.99 10.22
N TYR A 173 4.35 3.79 10.73
CA TYR A 173 4.65 3.80 12.16
C TYR A 173 5.44 5.05 12.56
N HIS A 174 5.17 5.56 13.75
CA HIS A 174 5.97 6.59 14.39
C HIS A 174 6.83 5.96 15.49
N PRO A 175 8.12 5.66 15.24
CA PRO A 175 9.00 5.15 16.28
C PRO A 175 9.35 6.27 17.28
N GLY A 176 9.34 5.95 18.57
CA GLY A 176 9.69 6.86 19.66
C GLY A 176 10.37 6.14 20.80
N CYS A 177 11.04 6.90 21.67
CA CYS A 177 11.63 6.38 22.90
C CYS A 177 10.61 6.46 24.05
N LEU A 178 10.68 5.55 25.01
CA LEU A 178 9.92 5.68 26.26
C LEU A 178 10.61 6.62 27.26
N ALA A 179 11.92 6.80 27.12
CA ALA A 179 12.73 7.61 28.01
C ALA A 179 13.54 8.64 27.22
N TYR A 180 13.40 9.91 27.58
CA TYR A 180 14.14 11.04 27.01
C TYR A 180 15.05 11.70 28.05
N GLU A 181 16.03 12.47 27.61
CA GLU A 181 17.05 13.08 28.49
C GLU A 181 16.46 14.09 29.48
N ASP A 182 15.44 14.85 29.06
CA ASP A 182 14.82 15.89 29.86
C ASP A 182 13.29 15.88 29.74
N ALA A 183 12.61 16.40 30.77
CA ALA A 183 11.16 16.46 30.85
C ALA A 183 10.52 17.29 29.72
N PRO A 184 11.01 18.51 29.38
CA PRO A 184 10.47 19.27 28.25
C PRO A 184 10.46 18.49 26.92
N THR A 185 11.52 17.74 26.63
CA THR A 185 11.57 16.89 25.43
C THR A 185 10.57 15.74 25.50
N ALA A 186 10.46 15.06 26.64
CA ALA A 186 9.49 13.98 26.85
C ALA A 186 8.03 14.48 26.66
N GLU A 187 7.70 15.62 27.26
CA GLU A 187 6.39 16.27 27.15
C GLU A 187 6.07 16.65 25.70
N LEU A 188 7.01 17.28 24.99
CA LEU A 188 6.81 17.68 23.60
C LEU A 188 6.56 16.47 22.67
N VAL A 189 7.29 15.38 22.88
CA VAL A 189 7.08 14.15 22.10
C VAL A 189 5.71 13.55 22.41
N ALA A 190 5.33 13.47 23.69
CA ALA A 190 4.03 12.95 24.10
C ALA A 190 2.88 13.78 23.52
N ASP A 191 2.98 15.11 23.55
CA ASP A 191 2.00 16.04 22.95
C ASP A 191 1.88 15.83 21.43
N PHE A 192 3.02 15.74 20.73
CA PHE A 192 3.03 15.50 19.29
C PHE A 192 2.40 14.15 18.92
N MET A 193 2.78 13.07 19.60
CA MET A 193 2.21 11.74 19.35
C MET A 193 0.72 11.69 19.71
N THR A 194 0.30 12.41 20.77
CA THR A 194 -1.12 12.55 21.13
C THR A 194 -1.90 13.24 20.01
N TYR A 195 -1.37 14.32 19.44
CA TYR A 195 -2.01 15.00 18.31
C TYR A 195 -2.09 14.09 17.08
N VAL A 196 -0.98 13.48 16.66
CA VAL A 196 -0.93 12.63 15.46
C VAL A 196 -1.88 11.44 15.56
N THR A 197 -2.03 10.87 16.76
CA THR A 197 -2.93 9.72 17.01
C THR A 197 -4.35 10.15 17.41
N SER A 198 -4.67 11.44 17.45
CA SER A 198 -6.02 11.94 17.72
C SER A 198 -6.93 11.87 16.48
N GLU A 199 -8.24 12.04 16.67
CA GLU A 199 -9.18 12.18 15.55
C GLU A 199 -8.82 13.36 14.64
N GLU A 200 -8.40 14.48 15.23
CA GLU A 200 -8.01 15.68 14.49
C GLU A 200 -6.75 15.43 13.66
N GLY A 201 -5.72 14.83 14.25
CA GLY A 201 -4.47 14.51 13.53
C GLY A 201 -4.68 13.48 12.42
N GLN A 202 -5.50 12.45 12.67
CA GLN A 202 -5.86 11.46 11.66
C GLN A 202 -6.72 12.07 10.53
N ALA A 203 -7.66 12.97 10.84
CA ALA A 203 -8.43 13.68 9.84
C ALA A 203 -7.54 14.60 8.98
N ALA A 204 -6.59 15.32 9.59
CA ALA A 204 -5.63 16.13 8.86
C ALA A 204 -4.75 15.28 7.93
N ALA A 205 -4.31 14.11 8.39
CA ALA A 205 -3.55 13.17 7.55
C ALA A 205 -4.39 12.62 6.39
N ALA A 206 -5.67 12.32 6.62
CA ALA A 206 -6.59 11.88 5.58
C ALA A 206 -6.82 12.97 4.52
N GLU A 207 -7.02 14.23 4.95
CA GLU A 207 -7.24 15.36 4.05
C GLU A 207 -6.01 15.64 3.17
N VAL A 208 -4.82 15.68 3.78
CA VAL A 208 -3.59 16.10 3.08
C VAL A 208 -2.94 14.96 2.29
N ALA A 209 -2.94 13.75 2.86
CA ALA A 209 -2.18 12.62 2.34
C ALA A 209 -3.06 11.43 1.91
N GLY A 210 -4.39 11.54 1.99
CA GLY A 210 -5.33 10.47 1.65
C GLY A 210 -5.19 9.20 2.50
N SER A 211 -4.54 9.32 3.66
CA SER A 211 -4.37 8.19 4.59
C SER A 211 -5.71 7.75 5.16
N ALA A 212 -5.91 6.44 5.29
CA ALA A 212 -7.01 5.91 6.07
C ALA A 212 -6.79 6.23 7.56
N PRO A 213 -7.77 6.86 8.26
CA PRO A 213 -7.69 7.04 9.70
C PRO A 213 -7.59 5.70 10.43
N ILE A 214 -6.76 5.62 11.47
CA ILE A 214 -6.76 4.46 12.36
C ILE A 214 -8.00 4.45 13.28
N SER A 215 -8.46 3.24 13.61
CA SER A 215 -9.65 3.01 14.42
C SER A 215 -9.53 3.53 15.86
N ASP A 216 -10.65 3.72 16.55
CA ASP A 216 -10.69 4.12 17.95
C ASP A 216 -9.91 3.15 18.85
N ALA A 217 -9.96 1.85 18.51
CA ALA A 217 -9.22 0.81 19.20
C ALA A 217 -7.69 1.00 19.05
N LEU A 218 -7.23 1.26 17.81
CA LEU A 218 -5.81 1.53 17.54
C LEU A 218 -5.35 2.86 18.16
N ARG A 219 -6.17 3.91 18.15
CA ARG A 219 -5.88 5.18 18.87
C ARG A 219 -5.76 4.92 20.37
N GLY A 220 -6.62 4.08 20.93
CA GLY A 220 -6.57 3.66 22.33
C GLY A 220 -5.28 2.90 22.68
N GLN A 221 -4.86 1.96 21.83
CA GLN A 221 -3.58 1.25 21.99
C GLN A 221 -2.40 2.21 21.93
N ALA A 222 -2.36 3.11 20.95
CA ALA A 222 -1.30 4.10 20.80
C ALA A 222 -1.18 4.98 22.06
N ARG A 223 -2.30 5.41 22.67
CA ARG A 223 -2.28 6.17 23.93
C ARG A 223 -1.54 5.45 25.06
N THR A 224 -1.66 4.12 25.17
CA THR A 224 -0.94 3.38 26.23
C THR A 224 0.58 3.51 26.12
N ALA A 225 1.11 3.60 24.90
CA ALA A 225 2.54 3.84 24.67
C ALA A 225 2.93 5.29 24.92
N ILE A 226 2.06 6.23 24.54
CA ILE A 226 2.29 7.67 24.75
C ILE A 226 2.32 8.01 26.24
N ASP A 227 1.39 7.47 27.02
CA ASP A 227 1.31 7.66 28.48
C ASP A 227 2.52 7.08 29.22
N ALA A 228 3.28 6.18 28.58
CA ALA A 228 4.49 5.58 29.12
C ALA A 228 5.76 6.39 28.82
N ILE A 229 5.66 7.48 28.05
CA ILE A 229 6.79 8.37 27.75
C ILE A 229 7.15 9.19 29.01
N GLY A 230 8.43 9.25 29.33
CA GLY A 230 8.95 10.04 30.44
C GLY A 230 10.43 10.37 30.32
N THR A 231 11.00 10.89 31.41
CA THR A 231 12.44 11.20 31.49
C THR A 231 13.23 9.96 31.93
N ALA A 232 14.40 9.76 31.34
CA ALA A 232 15.36 8.75 31.77
C ALA A 232 15.72 8.97 33.25
N SER A 233 15.61 7.91 34.04
CA SER A 233 15.97 7.91 35.46
C SER A 233 17.47 7.70 35.69
#